data_AF-A0A6C1BA85-F1
#
_entry.id   AF-A0A6C1BA85-F1
#
_cell.length_a   1.000
_cell.length_b   1.000
_cell.length_c   1.000
_cell.angle_alpha   90.00
_cell.angle_beta   90.00
_cell.angle_gamma   90.00
#
_symmetry.space_group_name_H-M   'P 1'
#
loop_
_entity.id
_entity.type
_entity.pdbx_description
1 polymer ?
#
loop_
_entity_poly.entity_id
_entity_poly.type
_entity_poly.pdbx_seq_one_letter_code
_entity_poly.pdbx_strand_id
1 'polypeptide(L)' 'MASTAGAFAGDATYSYDTLGRLVQVVYSDGTTVTYSYDAAGNRTNVVVTGAP' A
#
# COMPACT_ATOMS: atom_id res chain seq x y z
N MET A 1 -7.26 -26.71 14.86
CA MET A 1 -5.85 -26.83 14.47
C MET A 1 -5.60 -25.79 13.38
N ALA A 2 -4.56 -24.99 13.56
CA ALA A 2 -4.23 -23.82 12.75
C ALA A 2 -3.99 -24.19 11.28
N SER A 3 -4.66 -23.49 10.37
CA SER A 3 -4.47 -23.65 8.93
C SER A 3 -3.16 -22.97 8.52
N THR A 4 -2.07 -23.73 8.50
CA THR A 4 -0.82 -23.33 7.83
C THR A 4 -1.04 -23.42 6.33
N ALA A 5 -1.41 -22.29 5.72
CA ALA A 5 -1.06 -22.00 4.35
C ALA A 5 -0.03 -20.87 4.41
N GLY A 6 1.25 -21.23 4.41
CA GLY A 6 2.32 -20.27 4.15
C GLY A 6 2.17 -19.77 2.72
N ALA A 7 1.39 -18.72 2.54
CA ALA A 7 1.43 -17.94 1.32
C ALA A 7 2.74 -17.16 1.36
N PHE A 8 3.68 -17.46 0.46
CA PHE A 8 4.62 -16.44 0.02
C PHE A 8 3.88 -15.43 -0.85
N ALA A 9 2.78 -14.88 -0.36
CA ALA A 9 2.24 -13.63 -0.84
C ALA A 9 2.92 -12.61 0.07
N GLY A 10 3.88 -11.82 -0.44
CA GLY A 10 4.32 -10.68 0.35
C GLY A 10 3.08 -9.87 0.69
N ASP A 11 2.65 -9.92 1.95
CA ASP A 11 1.38 -9.36 2.39
C ASP A 11 1.44 -7.85 2.15
N ALA A 12 0.85 -7.42 1.04
CA ALA A 12 0.75 -6.02 0.68
C ALA A 12 -0.67 -5.56 1.02
N THR A 13 -0.78 -4.67 1.99
CA THR A 13 -2.05 -4.04 2.36
C THR A 13 -2.26 -2.82 1.47
N TYR A 14 -3.34 -2.79 0.71
CA TYR A 14 -3.70 -1.67 -0.16
C TYR A 14 -4.83 -0.87 0.49
N SER A 15 -4.61 0.43 0.69
CA SER A 15 -5.63 1.36 1.17
C SER A 15 -6.09 2.25 0.04
N TYR A 16 -7.41 2.41 -0.07
CA TYR A 16 -8.05 3.21 -1.10
C TYR A 16 -8.82 4.38 -0.48
N ASP A 17 -8.84 5.50 -1.18
CA ASP A 17 -9.70 6.63 -0.85
C ASP A 17 -11.15 6.35 -1.27
N THR A 18 -12.07 7.22 -0.84
CA THR A 18 -13.52 7.17 -1.17
C THR A 18 -13.81 7.12 -2.68
N LEU A 19 -12.88 7.62 -3.50
CA LEU A 19 -12.92 7.59 -4.97
C LEU A 19 -12.33 6.32 -5.58
N GLY A 20 -11.95 5.32 -4.78
CA GLY A 20 -11.33 4.06 -5.25
C GLY A 20 -9.88 4.21 -5.71
N ARG A 21 -9.22 5.32 -5.37
CA ARG A 21 -7.81 5.58 -5.73
C ARG A 21 -6.88 5.03 -4.65
N LEU A 22 -5.80 4.39 -5.07
CA LEU A 22 -4.82 3.80 -4.16
C LEU A 22 -4.04 4.88 -3.43
N VAL A 23 -4.24 5.04 -2.13
CA VAL A 23 -3.54 6.05 -1.30
C VAL A 23 -2.40 5.47 -0.49
N GLN A 24 -2.37 4.16 -0.25
CA GLN A 24 -1.31 3.54 0.52
C GLN A 24 -1.10 2.07 0.12
N VAL A 25 0.14 1.63 0.14
CA VAL A 25 0.55 0.23 0.03
C VAL A 25 1.51 -0.05 1.17
N VAL A 26 1.22 -1.03 2.01
CA VAL A 26 2.12 -1.49 3.07
C VAL A 26 2.55 -2.89 2.71
N TYR A 27 3.79 -3.05 2.27
CA TYR A 27 4.39 -4.34 1.94
C TYR A 27 4.90 -5.04 3.20
N SER A 28 4.86 -6.38 3.18
CA SER A 28 5.34 -7.24 4.26
C SER A 28 6.84 -7.13 4.54
N ASP A 29 7.63 -6.57 3.61
CA ASP A 29 9.06 -6.30 3.79
C ASP A 29 9.32 -5.05 4.65
N GLY A 30 8.26 -4.36 5.09
CA GLY A 30 8.31 -3.11 5.84
C GLY A 30 8.30 -1.86 4.93
N THR A 31 8.30 -2.04 3.61
CA THR A 31 8.19 -0.94 2.67
C THR A 31 6.77 -0.40 2.68
N THR A 32 6.61 0.90 2.91
CA THR A 32 5.33 1.59 2.81
C THR A 32 5.38 2.62 1.70
N VAL A 33 4.41 2.56 0.78
CA VAL A 33 4.24 3.53 -0.29
C VAL A 33 2.96 4.30 -0.03
N THR A 34 3.04 5.62 0.01
CA THR A 34 1.89 6.51 0.18
C THR A 34 1.74 7.39 -1.05
N TYR A 35 0.53 7.49 -1.58
CA TYR A 35 0.18 8.30 -2.73
C TYR A 35 -0.73 9.45 -2.29
N SER A 36 -0.39 10.66 -2.72
CA SER A 36 -1.24 11.84 -2.53
C SER A 36 -1.80 12.29 -3.86
N TYR A 37 -3.06 12.71 -3.83
CA TYR A 37 -3.78 13.19 -4.99
C TYR A 37 -4.31 14.60 -4.72
N ASP A 38 -4.38 15.44 -5.76
CA ASP A 38 -5.09 16.70 -5.68
C ASP A 38 -6.61 16.52 -5.90
N ALA A 39 -7.36 17.60 -5.71
CA ALA A 39 -8.81 17.62 -5.87
C ALA A 39 -9.27 17.27 -7.30
N ALA A 40 -8.44 17.51 -8.33
CA ALA A 40 -8.73 17.12 -9.71
C ALA A 40 -8.37 15.65 -10.02
N GLY A 41 -7.79 14.91 -9.07
CA GLY A 41 -7.52 13.49 -9.23
C GLY A 41 -6.11 13.13 -9.71
N ASN A 42 -5.23 14.10 -9.89
CA ASN A 42 -3.86 13.84 -10.33
C ASN A 42 -3.00 13.44 -9.14
N ARG A 43 -2.10 12.49 -9.37
CA ARG A 43 -1.14 12.05 -8.35
C ARG A 43 -0.06 13.13 -8.22
N THR A 44 -0.10 13.88 -7.12
CA THR A 44 0.85 14.99 -6.88
C THR A 44 2.09 14.54 -6.15
N ASN A 45 1.99 13.48 -5.35
CA ASN A 45 3.11 13.02 -4.54
C ASN A 45 3.12 11.50 -4.40
N VAL A 46 4.33 10.94 -4.34
CA VAL A 46 4.58 9.55 -3.99
C VAL A 46 5.68 9.52 -2.96
N VAL A 47 5.36 9.01 -1.78
CA VAL A 47 6.34 8.81 -0.71
C VAL A 47 6.55 7.31 -0.58
N VAL A 48 7.75 6.85 -0.90
CA VAL A 48 8.19 5.48 -0.63
C VAL A 48 9.08 5.52 0.60
N THR A 49 8.68 4.79 1.63
CA THR A 49 9.45 4.61 2.86
C THR A 49 9.76 3.12 2.98
N GLY A 50 10.93 2.72 2.49
CA GLY A 50 11.47 1.37 2.69
C GLY A 50 12.29 1.29 3.97
N ALA A 51 12.26 0.14 4.66
CA ALA A 51 13.29 -0.16 5.64
C ALA A 51 14.67 -0.22 4.94
N PRO A 52 15.74 0.32 5.55
CA PRO A 52 17.07 0.39 4.94
C PRO A 52 17.71 -0.98 4.65
#